data_AF-A0A1J3GRE8-F1
#
_entry.id   AF-A0A1J3GRE8-F1
#
_cell.length_a   1.000
_cell.length_b   1.000
_cell.length_c   1.000
_cell.angle_alpha   90.00
_cell.angle_beta   90.00
_cell.angle_gamma   90.00
#
_symmetry.space_group_name_H-M   'P 1'
#
loop_
_entity.id
_entity.type
_entity.pdbx_description
1 polymer ?
#
loop_
_entity_poly.entity_id
_entity_poly.type
_entity_poly.pdbx_seq_one_letter_code
_entity_poly.pdbx_strand_id
1 'polypeptide(L)'
;LIEKKLKRRARRAVAKISGRRVSIVGLSETPTKTVRNLDGIDMRCKVVDFGNACWADNKFAEEIQTRQYRAPEVILQSGYSFSVDMWSFACTAFELATGDMLFAPKDGNGYGEDEDH
;
A
#
# COMPACT_ATOMS: atom_id res chain seq x y z
N LEU A 1 -2.83 6.44 -27.72
CA LEU A 1 -2.65 7.89 -27.38
C LEU A 1 -2.66 8.14 -25.85
N ILE A 2 -3.49 7.40 -25.10
CA ILE A 2 -3.70 7.56 -23.65
C ILE A 2 -2.48 7.09 -22.83
N GLU A 3 -1.90 5.92 -23.12
CA GLU A 3 -0.71 5.42 -22.41
C GLU A 3 0.51 6.35 -22.52
N LYS A 4 0.71 6.96 -23.69
CA LYS A 4 1.80 7.93 -23.91
C LYS A 4 1.60 9.19 -23.06
N LYS A 5 0.34 9.63 -22.86
CA LYS A 5 0.00 10.73 -21.95
C LYS A 5 0.20 10.33 -20.48
N LEU A 6 -0.15 9.09 -20.11
CA LEU A 6 0.00 8.56 -18.75
C LEU A 6 1.49 8.43 -18.36
N LYS A 7 2.31 7.81 -19.22
CA LYS A 7 3.78 7.72 -19.03
C LYS A 7 4.44 9.09 -18.94
N ARG A 8 3.99 10.08 -19.71
CA ARG A 8 4.51 11.45 -19.65
C ARG A 8 4.11 12.17 -18.36
N ARG A 9 2.91 11.93 -17.83
CA ARG A 9 2.46 12.45 -16.53
C ARG A 9 3.24 11.82 -15.39
N ALA A 10 3.44 10.50 -15.40
CA ALA A 10 4.25 9.79 -14.41
C ALA A 10 5.70 10.33 -14.37
N ARG A 11 6.35 10.47 -15.53
CA ARG A 11 7.71 11.05 -15.62
C ARG A 11 7.78 12.49 -15.10
N ARG A 12 6.76 13.32 -15.37
CA ARG A 12 6.69 14.70 -14.84
C ARG A 12 6.46 14.73 -13.33
N ALA A 13 5.66 13.82 -12.78
CA ALA A 13 5.46 13.72 -11.33
C ALA A 13 6.75 13.34 -10.61
N VAL A 14 7.47 12.32 -11.12
CA VAL A 14 8.78 11.89 -10.58
C VAL A 14 9.82 13.02 -10.64
N ALA A 15 9.89 13.75 -11.77
CA ALA A 15 10.81 14.89 -11.89
C ALA A 15 10.46 16.04 -10.93
N LYS A 16 9.17 16.30 -10.68
CA LYS A 16 8.72 17.32 -9.70
C LYS A 16 9.06 16.93 -8.26
N ILE A 17 8.95 15.65 -7.91
CA ILE A 17 9.33 15.12 -6.58
C ILE A 17 10.85 15.26 -6.40
N SER A 18 11.63 14.93 -7.43
CA SER A 18 13.09 15.10 -7.41
C SER A 18 13.50 16.58 -7.26
N GLY A 19 12.88 17.50 -8.02
CA GLY A 19 13.21 18.93 -7.95
C GLY A 19 12.79 19.61 -6.65
N ARG A 20 11.64 19.24 -6.07
CA ARG A 20 11.16 19.80 -4.79
C ARG A 20 12.04 19.42 -3.60
N ARG A 21 12.76 18.29 -3.71
CA ARG A 21 13.76 17.84 -2.73
C ARG A 21 15.05 18.66 -2.77
N VAL A 22 15.39 19.27 -3.91
CA VAL A 22 16.61 20.08 -4.07
C VAL A 22 16.40 21.51 -3.55
N SER A 23 15.21 22.10 -3.74
CA SER A 23 14.96 23.50 -3.40
C SER A 23 14.74 23.78 -1.90
N ILE A 24 14.50 22.75 -1.07
CA ILE A 24 14.31 22.90 0.39
C ILE A 24 15.64 22.76 1.15
N VAL A 25 16.69 22.23 0.53
CA VAL A 25 17.99 22.01 1.18
C VAL A 25 18.90 23.21 0.91
N GLY A 26 18.53 24.35 1.49
CA GLY A 26 19.48 25.41 1.80
C GLY A 26 20.19 25.05 3.10
N LEU A 27 21.50 24.83 3.03
CA LEU A 27 22.46 24.78 4.15
C LEU A 27 22.01 24.00 5.41
N SER A 28 22.09 22.68 5.35
CA SER A 28 22.46 21.88 6.52
C SER A 28 23.06 20.56 6.06
N GLU A 29 24.04 20.08 6.82
CA GLU A 29 24.81 18.84 6.57
C GLU A 29 23.89 17.71 6.10
N THR A 30 24.28 17.02 5.02
CA THR A 30 23.57 15.81 4.58
C THR A 30 23.57 14.82 5.73
N PRO A 31 22.41 14.45 6.33
CA PRO A 31 22.40 13.43 7.35
C PRO A 31 22.83 12.14 6.66
N THR A 32 23.95 11.59 7.08
CA THR A 32 24.41 10.26 6.71
C THR A 32 23.23 9.34 6.96
N LYS A 33 22.59 8.83 5.90
CA LYS A 33 21.54 7.81 6.05
C LYS A 33 22.18 6.67 6.82
N THR A 34 21.83 6.51 8.08
CA THR A 34 22.23 5.37 8.89
C THR A 34 21.78 4.13 8.15
N VAL A 35 22.74 3.36 7.65
CA VAL A 35 22.47 2.06 7.05
C VAL A 35 21.91 1.20 8.18
N ARG A 36 20.63 0.83 8.09
CA ARG A 36 20.02 -0.09 9.06
C ARG A 36 20.75 -1.43 8.92
N ASN A 37 21.52 -1.81 9.93
CA ASN A 37 22.16 -3.11 9.97
C ASN A 37 21.13 -4.17 10.41
N LEU A 38 20.96 -5.22 9.61
CA LEU A 38 20.05 -6.34 9.89
C LEU A 38 20.80 -7.58 10.43
N ASP A 39 22.12 -7.50 10.57
CA ASP A 39 22.96 -8.57 11.09
C ASP A 39 22.48 -9.00 12.49
N GLY A 40 22.28 -10.30 12.67
CA GLY A 40 21.81 -10.88 13.95
C GLY A 40 20.30 -10.76 14.20
N ILE A 41 19.52 -10.16 13.28
CA ILE A 41 18.06 -10.16 13.38
C ILE A 41 17.50 -11.46 12.79
N ASP A 42 16.72 -12.19 13.59
CA ASP A 42 15.96 -13.35 13.13
C ASP A 42 14.72 -12.90 12.35
N MET A 43 14.67 -13.23 11.05
CA MET A 43 13.59 -12.83 10.14
C MET A 43 12.42 -13.83 10.13
N ARG A 44 12.41 -14.83 11.01
CA ARG A 44 11.27 -15.75 11.14
C ARG A 44 10.05 -15.01 11.67
N CYS A 45 8.97 -15.05 10.90
CA CYS A 45 7.67 -14.52 11.29
C CYS A 45 6.61 -15.64 11.26
N LYS A 46 5.51 -15.41 11.96
CA LYS A 46 4.32 -16.27 11.95
C LYS A 46 3.10 -15.38 11.76
N VAL A 47 2.16 -15.83 10.94
CA VAL A 47 0.84 -15.20 10.85
C VAL A 47 0.07 -15.51 12.13
N VAL A 48 -0.59 -14.50 12.66
CA VAL A 48 -1.39 -14.56 13.89
C VAL A 48 -2.75 -13.93 13.66
N ASP A 49 -3.62 -14.03 14.67
CA ASP A 49 -4.98 -13.48 14.65
C ASP A 49 -5.88 -14.01 13.51
N PHE A 50 -6.33 -15.25 13.70
CA PHE A 50 -7.29 -15.91 12.82
C PHE A 50 -8.75 -15.64 13.24
N GLY A 51 -9.03 -14.60 14.05
CA GLY A 51 -10.38 -14.31 14.53
C GLY A 51 -11.38 -14.00 13.41
N ASN A 52 -10.89 -13.45 12.29
CA ASN A 52 -11.67 -13.16 11.09
C ASN A 52 -11.41 -14.15 9.94
N ALA A 53 -10.68 -15.25 10.17
CA ALA A 53 -10.44 -16.24 9.14
C ALA A 53 -11.70 -17.07 8.85
N CYS A 54 -11.97 -17.35 7.59
CA CYS A 54 -13.11 -18.14 7.15
C CYS A 54 -12.70 -19.27 6.21
N TRP A 55 -13.54 -20.30 6.10
CA TRP A 55 -13.39 -21.31 5.06
C TRP A 55 -13.90 -20.77 3.71
N ALA A 56 -13.33 -21.24 2.60
CA ALA A 56 -13.68 -20.72 1.28
C ALA A 56 -15.14 -20.96 0.88
N ASP A 57 -15.74 -22.02 1.42
CA ASP A 57 -17.12 -22.44 1.26
C ASP A 57 -18.05 -21.97 2.39
N ASN A 58 -17.50 -21.33 3.44
CA ASN A 58 -18.27 -20.82 4.57
C ASN A 58 -17.79 -19.42 4.99
N LYS A 59 -18.22 -18.43 4.20
CA LYS A 59 -17.97 -17.01 4.42
C LYS A 59 -19.05 -16.43 5.33
N PHE A 60 -18.65 -15.74 6.39
CA PHE A 60 -19.58 -15.13 7.36
C PHE A 60 -19.69 -13.61 7.24
N ALA A 61 -18.84 -12.95 6.44
CA ALA A 61 -18.89 -11.51 6.18
C ALA A 61 -18.51 -11.23 4.72
N GLU A 62 -19.14 -10.22 4.10
CA GLU A 62 -18.80 -9.73 2.76
C GLU A 62 -17.76 -8.61 2.81
N GLU A 63 -17.83 -7.77 3.83
CA GLU A 63 -16.81 -6.76 4.12
C GLU A 63 -15.75 -7.36 5.07
N ILE A 64 -14.54 -7.50 4.54
CA ILE A 64 -13.39 -8.07 5.24
C ILE A 64 -12.18 -7.14 5.07
N GLN A 65 -11.08 -7.49 5.75
CA GLN A 65 -9.80 -6.78 5.73
C GLN A 65 -9.86 -5.37 6.33
N THR A 66 -8.70 -4.92 6.83
CA THR A 66 -8.49 -3.52 7.17
C THR A 66 -8.41 -2.68 5.90
N ARG A 67 -9.02 -1.50 5.91
CA ARG A 67 -9.27 -0.65 4.74
C ARG A 67 -8.08 -0.45 3.79
N GLN A 68 -6.88 -0.16 4.30
CA GLN A 68 -5.68 0.10 3.49
C GLN A 68 -5.13 -1.15 2.77
N TYR A 69 -5.56 -2.32 3.20
CA TYR A 69 -5.11 -3.62 2.68
C TYR A 69 -6.27 -4.36 2.00
N ARG A 70 -7.41 -3.70 1.78
CA ARG A 70 -8.64 -4.32 1.27
C ARG A 70 -8.53 -4.57 -0.23
N ALA A 71 -8.92 -5.76 -0.66
CA ALA A 71 -8.83 -6.12 -2.07
C ALA A 71 -9.93 -5.42 -2.89
N PRO A 72 -9.69 -5.09 -4.18
CA PRO A 72 -10.68 -4.41 -5.01
C PRO A 72 -11.96 -5.22 -5.18
N GLU A 73 -11.89 -6.56 -5.23
CA GLU A 73 -13.06 -7.43 -5.29
C GLU A 73 -13.95 -7.36 -4.04
N VAL A 74 -13.37 -7.02 -2.88
CA VAL A 74 -14.11 -6.79 -1.63
C VAL A 74 -14.78 -5.42 -1.65
N ILE A 75 -14.07 -4.38 -2.11
CA ILE A 75 -14.63 -3.03 -2.27
C ILE A 75 -15.80 -3.02 -3.24
N LEU A 76 -15.65 -3.71 -4.38
CA LEU A 76 -16.68 -3.82 -5.41
C LEU A 76 -17.80 -4.80 -5.05
N GLN A 77 -17.72 -5.46 -3.89
CA GLN A 77 -18.67 -6.49 -3.45
C GLN A 77 -18.92 -7.58 -4.51
N SER A 78 -17.89 -7.92 -5.29
CA SER A 78 -17.97 -8.92 -6.37
C SER A 78 -17.77 -10.36 -5.89
N GLY A 79 -17.73 -10.56 -4.58
CA GLY A 79 -17.27 -11.79 -3.94
C GLY A 79 -15.74 -11.87 -3.88
N TYR A 80 -15.24 -12.61 -2.89
CA TYR A 80 -13.81 -12.79 -2.66
C TYR A 80 -13.37 -14.26 -2.60
N SER A 81 -12.08 -14.49 -2.70
CA SER A 81 -11.43 -15.80 -2.51
C SER A 81 -10.08 -15.59 -1.83
N PHE A 82 -9.21 -16.60 -1.84
CA PHE A 82 -7.86 -16.56 -1.29
C PHE A 82 -6.97 -15.45 -1.90
N SER A 83 -7.35 -14.87 -3.04
CA SER A 83 -6.65 -13.74 -3.67
C SER A 83 -6.57 -12.52 -2.78
N VAL A 84 -7.54 -12.31 -1.90
CA VAL A 84 -7.59 -11.14 -1.01
C VAL A 84 -6.44 -11.14 -0.01
N ASP A 85 -6.02 -12.31 0.46
CA ASP A 85 -4.87 -12.44 1.36
C ASP A 85 -3.57 -12.08 0.64
N MET A 86 -3.44 -12.45 -0.64
CA MET A 86 -2.29 -12.08 -1.47
C MET A 86 -2.25 -10.58 -1.75
N TRP A 87 -3.41 -9.94 -1.91
CA TRP A 87 -3.51 -8.48 -2.03
C TRP A 87 -3.05 -7.78 -0.76
N SER A 88 -3.57 -8.20 0.42
CA SER A 88 -3.11 -7.69 1.72
C SER A 88 -1.60 -7.84 1.88
N PHE A 89 -1.06 -9.02 1.55
CA PHE A 89 0.36 -9.31 1.63
C PHE A 89 1.19 -8.39 0.73
N ALA A 90 0.75 -8.12 -0.50
CA ALA A 90 1.43 -7.21 -1.41
C ALA A 90 1.46 -5.77 -0.85
N CYS A 91 0.35 -5.31 -0.27
CA CYS A 91 0.27 -4.01 0.40
C CYS A 91 1.23 -3.94 1.59
N THR A 92 1.26 -4.98 2.45
CA THR A 92 2.21 -5.08 3.58
C THR A 92 3.67 -5.10 3.10
N ALA A 93 4.00 -5.86 2.06
CA ALA A 93 5.35 -5.93 1.52
C ALA A 93 5.82 -4.58 0.96
N PHE A 94 4.92 -3.86 0.27
CA PHE A 94 5.19 -2.49 -0.19
C PHE A 94 5.46 -1.55 0.99
N GLU A 95 4.63 -1.60 2.02
CA GLU A 95 4.77 -0.77 3.22
C GLU A 95 6.10 -1.05 3.94
N LEU A 96 6.46 -2.32 4.12
CA LEU A 96 7.74 -2.69 4.73
C LEU A 96 8.95 -2.20 3.92
N ALA A 97 8.84 -2.20 2.58
CA ALA A 97 9.93 -1.79 1.70
C ALA A 97 10.10 -0.25 1.61
N THR A 98 9.00 0.50 1.70
CA THR A 98 8.99 1.94 1.44
C THR A 98 8.85 2.78 2.71
N GLY A 99 8.22 2.24 3.74
CA GLY A 99 7.77 2.96 4.93
C GLY A 99 6.45 3.73 4.74
N ASP A 100 5.83 3.63 3.57
CA ASP A 100 4.58 4.33 3.22
C ASP A 100 3.47 3.31 2.90
N MET A 101 2.22 3.66 3.21
CA MET A 101 1.06 2.84 2.80
C MET A 101 0.93 2.84 1.28
N LEU A 102 0.66 1.67 0.69
CA LEU A 102 0.41 1.57 -0.76
C LEU A 102 -0.86 2.34 -1.14
N PHE A 103 -1.91 2.14 -0.37
CA PHE A 103 -3.18 2.85 -0.47
C PHE A 103 -3.42 3.61 0.83
N ALA A 104 -3.75 4.89 0.73
CA ALA A 104 -4.08 5.75 1.86
C ALA A 104 -5.47 6.34 1.61
N PRO A 105 -6.53 5.55 1.80
CA PRO A 105 -7.90 5.89 1.42
C PRO A 105 -8.37 7.16 2.11
N LYS A 106 -9.07 8.01 1.38
CA LYS A 106 -9.59 9.30 1.85
C LYS A 106 -11.00 9.53 1.33
N ASP A 107 -11.76 10.31 2.07
CA ASP A 107 -13.03 10.82 1.57
C ASP A 107 -12.82 11.73 0.36
N GLY A 108 -13.62 11.50 -0.68
CA GLY A 108 -13.61 12.25 -1.92
C GLY A 108 -15.00 12.76 -2.32
N ASN A 109 -15.06 13.49 -3.42
CA ASN A 109 -16.35 13.93 -3.97
C ASN A 109 -17.04 12.75 -4.68
N GLY A 110 -17.93 12.07 -3.95
CA GLY A 110 -18.80 11.02 -4.48
C GLY A 110 -18.32 9.59 -4.20
N TYR A 111 -17.33 9.41 -3.32
CA TYR A 111 -16.91 8.12 -2.80
C TYR A 111 -16.37 8.28 -1.38
N GLY A 112 -16.60 7.26 -0.55
CA GLY A 112 -16.14 7.25 0.85
C GLY A 112 -14.74 6.66 1.00
N GLU A 113 -14.14 6.81 2.18
CA GLU A 113 -12.86 6.15 2.53
C GLU A 113 -12.88 4.63 2.28
N ASP A 114 -14.02 3.98 2.42
CA ASP A 114 -14.16 2.53 2.21
C ASP A 114 -14.12 2.11 0.73
N GLU A 115 -14.26 3.08 -0.19
CA GLU A 115 -14.32 2.87 -1.64
C GLU A 115 -13.06 3.37 -2.38
N ASP A 116 -12.17 4.08 -1.69
CA ASP A 116 -10.99 4.73 -2.28
C ASP A 116 -9.76 3.83 -2.25
N HIS A 117 -9.18 3.52 -3.42
CA HIS A 117 -7.86 2.88 -3.60
C HIS A 117 -7.15 3.51 -4.81
#